data_AF-A0A5B8VJR1-F1
#
_entry.id   AF-A0A5B8VJR1-F1
#
_cell.length_a   1.000
_cell.length_b   1.000
_cell.length_c   1.000
_cell.angle_alpha   90.00
_cell.angle_beta   90.00
_cell.angle_gamma   90.00
#
_symmetry.space_group_name_H-M   'P 1'
#
loop_
_entity.id
_entity.type
_entity.pdbx_description
1 polymer ?
#
loop_
_entity_poly.entity_id
_entity_poly.type
_entity_poly.pdbx_seq_one_letter_code
_entity_poly.pdbx_strand_id
1 'polypeptide(L)'
;MRDILLYWAAQGVDGFRCDVAEMVPLAFWKYAIGAVKAKYPDLIFIAEAYDPAKYSAFTAPGVFDYLYNKVGLYDVLKPILRNDSNADTKNILEILNKQASISSHLLNFLENHDEQRIASTQFAGDAYWGEAAMGVAATATTGPVLIYFGQELG
;
A
#
# COMPACT_ATOMS: atom_id res chain seq x y z
N MET A 1 10.05 -17.37 13.03
CA MET A 1 9.15 -16.48 12.26
C MET A 1 8.03 -17.25 11.56
N ARG A 2 8.30 -18.23 10.67
CA ARG A 2 7.26 -19.07 10.04
C ARG A 2 6.25 -19.65 11.04
N ASP A 3 6.74 -20.24 12.14
CA ASP A 3 5.86 -20.89 13.11
C ASP A 3 4.95 -19.90 13.85
N ILE A 4 5.37 -18.64 13.99
CA ILE A 4 4.55 -17.56 14.55
C ILE A 4 3.42 -17.19 13.58
N LEU A 5 3.73 -17.09 12.28
CA LEU A 5 2.71 -16.85 11.25
C LEU A 5 1.68 -17.99 11.24
N LEU A 6 2.14 -19.24 11.31
CA LEU A 6 1.25 -20.41 11.38
C LEU A 6 0.40 -20.44 12.64
N TYR A 7 0.96 -20.03 13.79
CA TYR A 7 0.21 -19.94 15.05
C TYR A 7 -0.96 -18.96 14.92
N TRP A 8 -0.71 -17.74 14.43
CA TRP A 8 -1.75 -16.73 14.26
C TRP A 8 -2.75 -17.08 13.15
N ALA A 9 -2.28 -17.67 12.05
CA ALA A 9 -3.15 -18.23 11.02
C ALA A 9 -4.13 -19.26 11.61
N ALA A 10 -3.66 -20.12 12.51
CA ALA A 10 -4.51 -21.09 13.22
C ALA A 10 -5.52 -20.44 14.18
N GLN A 11 -5.30 -19.19 14.60
CA GLN A 11 -6.27 -18.42 15.39
C GLN A 11 -7.37 -17.76 14.55
N GLY A 12 -7.31 -17.86 13.21
CA GLY A 12 -8.33 -17.35 12.31
C GLY A 12 -8.20 -15.88 11.94
N VAL A 13 -6.98 -15.32 11.91
CA VAL A 13 -6.74 -14.01 11.25
C VAL A 13 -6.94 -14.14 9.75
N ASP A 14 -7.26 -13.04 9.06
CA ASP A 14 -7.47 -13.02 7.60
C ASP A 14 -6.22 -12.62 6.80
N GLY A 15 -5.18 -12.13 7.49
CA GLY A 15 -3.96 -11.72 6.81
C GLY A 15 -2.88 -11.17 7.72
N PHE A 16 -1.76 -10.83 7.08
CA PHE A 16 -0.57 -10.27 7.71
C PHE A 16 -0.09 -9.03 6.97
N ARG A 17 0.12 -7.94 7.72
CA ARG A 17 0.90 -6.79 7.26
C ARG A 17 2.35 -6.98 7.69
N CYS A 18 3.25 -7.06 6.73
CA CYS A 18 4.68 -7.28 6.94
C CYS A 18 5.42 -5.94 6.94
N ASP A 19 5.92 -5.56 8.11
CA ASP A 19 6.69 -4.35 8.38
C ASP A 19 8.05 -4.38 7.67
N VAL A 20 8.43 -3.25 7.05
CA VAL A 20 9.70 -3.02 6.37
C VAL A 20 10.17 -4.25 5.56
N ALA A 21 9.24 -4.84 4.80
CA ALA A 21 9.41 -6.14 4.16
C ALA A 21 10.56 -6.16 3.16
N GLU A 22 10.89 -5.00 2.59
CA GLU A 22 11.99 -4.82 1.64
C GLU A 22 13.38 -5.06 2.22
N MET A 23 13.55 -5.01 3.54
CA MET A 23 14.83 -5.27 4.23
C MET A 23 15.04 -6.76 4.49
N VAL A 24 14.01 -7.58 4.31
CA VAL A 24 14.08 -9.03 4.48
C VAL A 24 14.26 -9.71 3.12
N PRO A 25 15.15 -10.72 2.99
CA PRO A 25 15.40 -11.37 1.71
C PRO A 25 14.15 -11.98 1.07
N LEU A 26 13.98 -11.80 -0.25
CA LEU A 26 12.87 -12.38 -1.01
C LEU A 26 12.73 -13.90 -0.82
N ALA A 27 13.86 -14.61 -0.70
CA ALA A 27 13.86 -16.06 -0.49
C ALA A 27 13.15 -16.45 0.82
N PHE A 28 13.29 -15.64 1.87
CA PHE A 28 12.57 -15.85 3.12
C PHE A 28 11.07 -15.67 2.91
N TRP A 29 10.63 -14.62 2.21
CA TRP A 29 9.21 -14.37 1.95
C TRP A 29 8.57 -15.50 1.15
N LYS A 30 9.22 -15.95 0.07
CA LYS A 30 8.78 -17.11 -0.72
C LYS A 30 8.60 -18.35 0.15
N TYR A 31 9.55 -18.63 1.03
CA TYR A 31 9.49 -19.76 1.94
C TYR A 31 8.37 -19.62 2.98
N ALA A 32 8.30 -18.49 3.67
CA ALA A 32 7.39 -18.28 4.79
C ALA A 32 5.93 -18.18 4.30
N ILE A 33 5.66 -17.38 3.28
CA ILE A 33 4.32 -17.19 2.74
C ILE A 33 3.85 -18.48 2.06
N GLY A 34 4.71 -19.13 1.27
CA GLY A 34 4.40 -20.42 0.66
C GLY A 34 4.01 -21.48 1.70
N ALA A 35 4.75 -21.56 2.82
CA ALA A 35 4.42 -22.50 3.89
C ALA A 35 3.10 -22.18 4.61
N VAL A 36 2.75 -20.91 4.76
CA VAL A 36 1.49 -20.48 5.38
C VAL A 36 0.31 -20.71 4.44
N LYS A 37 0.39 -20.23 3.19
CA LYS A 37 -0.67 -20.39 2.18
C LYS A 37 -0.91 -21.85 1.78
N ALA A 38 0.08 -22.74 1.95
CA ALA A 38 -0.13 -24.18 1.78
C ALA A 38 -1.16 -24.78 2.75
N LYS A 39 -1.35 -24.15 3.93
CA LYS A 39 -2.36 -24.57 4.93
C LYS A 39 -3.58 -23.65 4.97
N TYR A 40 -3.37 -22.37 4.66
CA TYR A 40 -4.37 -21.31 4.77
C TYR A 40 -4.34 -20.47 3.48
N PRO A 41 -4.90 -20.99 2.37
CA PRO A 41 -4.72 -20.42 1.04
C PRO A 41 -5.33 -19.02 0.87
N ASP A 42 -6.37 -18.71 1.66
CA ASP A 42 -7.12 -17.45 1.57
C ASP A 42 -6.47 -16.28 2.33
N LEU A 43 -5.40 -16.53 3.09
CA LEU A 43 -4.71 -15.48 3.84
C LEU A 43 -4.09 -14.44 2.92
N ILE A 44 -4.29 -13.18 3.26
CA ILE A 44 -3.74 -12.02 2.56
C ILE A 44 -2.42 -11.60 3.18
N PHE A 45 -1.42 -11.31 2.35
CA PHE A 45 -0.13 -10.75 2.77
C PHE A 45 0.08 -9.39 2.12
N ILE A 46 0.25 -8.38 2.97
CA ILE A 46 0.50 -6.99 2.58
C ILE A 46 1.91 -6.62 3.00
N ALA A 47 2.75 -6.19 2.06
CA ALA A 47 4.11 -5.75 2.35
C ALA A 47 4.22 -4.22 2.40
N GLU A 48 4.89 -3.73 3.43
CA GLU A 48 5.49 -2.41 3.39
C GLU A 48 6.81 -2.51 2.62
N ALA A 49 6.83 -1.98 1.40
CA ALA A 49 8.02 -1.88 0.56
C ALA A 49 7.97 -0.57 -0.22
N TYR A 50 9.10 0.14 -0.27
CA TYR A 50 9.21 1.48 -0.85
C TYR A 50 10.26 1.54 -1.97
N ASP A 51 11.03 0.48 -2.19
CA ASP A 51 11.93 0.31 -3.31
C ASP A 51 11.20 -0.25 -4.56
N PRO A 52 10.94 0.56 -5.60
CA PRO A 52 10.24 0.11 -6.80
C PRO A 52 10.98 -1.00 -7.56
N ALA A 53 12.30 -1.14 -7.39
CA ALA A 53 13.07 -2.20 -8.04
C ALA A 53 12.67 -3.60 -7.53
N LYS A 54 12.09 -3.68 -6.33
CA LYS A 54 11.64 -4.95 -5.72
C LYS A 54 10.20 -5.32 -6.07
N TYR A 55 9.40 -4.37 -6.57
CA TYR A 55 7.95 -4.55 -6.73
C TYR A 55 7.62 -5.76 -7.61
N SER A 56 8.24 -5.88 -8.79
CA SER A 56 7.99 -7.01 -9.69
C SER A 56 8.26 -8.37 -9.04
N ALA A 57 9.30 -8.47 -8.20
CA ALA A 57 9.63 -9.71 -7.51
C ALA A 57 8.72 -9.98 -6.31
N PHE A 58 8.21 -8.92 -5.66
CA PHE A 58 7.35 -8.98 -4.49
C PHE A 58 5.89 -9.25 -4.86
N THR A 59 5.44 -8.80 -6.03
CA THR A 59 4.11 -9.11 -6.60
C THR A 59 4.12 -10.38 -7.45
N ALA A 60 5.22 -11.13 -7.46
CA ALA A 60 5.27 -12.41 -8.16
C ALA A 60 4.30 -13.42 -7.51
N PRO A 61 3.72 -14.36 -8.28
CA PRO A 61 2.79 -15.35 -7.73
C PRO A 61 3.36 -16.10 -6.52
N GLY A 62 2.58 -16.16 -5.44
CA GLY A 62 2.96 -16.84 -4.19
C GLY A 62 3.91 -16.05 -3.28
N VAL A 63 4.13 -14.75 -3.54
CA VAL A 63 4.89 -13.85 -2.66
C VAL A 63 3.92 -12.96 -1.88
N PHE A 64 3.77 -11.67 -2.20
CA PHE A 64 2.79 -10.79 -1.53
C PHE A 64 1.55 -10.59 -2.39
N ASP A 65 0.40 -10.46 -1.74
CA ASP A 65 -0.85 -10.11 -2.41
C ASP A 65 -0.91 -8.61 -2.70
N TYR A 66 -0.45 -7.78 -1.76
CA TYR A 66 -0.45 -6.32 -1.91
C TYR A 66 0.84 -5.66 -1.42
N LEU A 67 1.19 -4.51 -2.00
CA LEU A 67 2.28 -3.63 -1.60
C LEU A 67 1.75 -2.22 -1.33
N TYR A 68 2.32 -1.53 -0.34
CA TYR A 68 1.98 -0.13 -0.07
C TYR A 68 2.31 0.76 -1.28
N ASN A 69 1.33 1.52 -1.78
CA ASN A 69 1.55 2.45 -2.90
C ASN A 69 2.12 3.81 -2.44
N LYS A 70 3.18 3.78 -1.61
CA LYS A 70 3.80 4.99 -1.04
C LYS A 70 4.61 5.76 -2.10
N VAL A 71 5.63 5.11 -2.67
CA VAL A 71 6.55 5.70 -3.67
C VAL A 71 5.94 5.67 -5.08
N GLY A 72 4.65 6.00 -5.14
CA GLY A 72 3.81 5.93 -6.32
C GLY A 72 2.67 6.91 -6.22
N LEU A 73 1.43 6.42 -6.15
CA LEU A 73 0.26 7.29 -6.16
C LEU A 73 0.23 8.24 -4.94
N TYR A 74 0.63 7.78 -3.75
CA TYR A 74 0.71 8.62 -2.56
C TYR A 74 1.66 9.82 -2.74
N ASP A 75 2.92 9.57 -3.14
CA ASP A 75 3.92 10.61 -3.35
C ASP A 75 3.55 11.58 -4.49
N VAL A 76 2.67 11.18 -5.41
CA VAL A 76 2.12 12.08 -6.44
C VAL A 76 0.96 12.92 -5.91
N LEU A 77 0.03 12.32 -5.16
CA LEU A 77 -1.14 13.03 -4.62
C LEU A 77 -0.75 14.01 -3.52
N LYS A 78 0.27 13.68 -2.71
CA LYS A 78 0.70 14.49 -1.57
C LYS A 78 1.06 15.95 -1.92
N PRO A 79 1.97 16.22 -2.87
CA PRO A 79 2.31 17.60 -3.25
C PRO A 79 1.14 18.32 -3.95
N ILE A 80 0.27 17.59 -4.66
CA ILE A 80 -0.94 18.17 -5.28
C ILE A 80 -1.89 18.70 -4.20
N LEU A 81 -2.16 17.90 -3.16
CA LEU A 81 -2.99 18.29 -2.03
C LEU A 81 -2.41 19.45 -1.21
N ARG A 82 -1.08 19.54 -1.15
CA ARG A 82 -0.36 20.65 -0.50
C ARG A 82 -0.32 21.93 -1.34
N ASN A 83 -0.72 21.84 -2.61
CA ASN A 83 -0.54 22.90 -3.60
C ASN A 83 0.94 23.33 -3.71
N ASP A 84 1.85 22.36 -3.69
CA ASP A 84 3.29 22.62 -3.85
C ASP A 84 3.58 23.12 -5.28
N SER A 85 4.56 24.02 -5.45
CA SER A 85 4.82 24.69 -6.74
C SER A 85 5.25 23.77 -7.89
N ASN A 86 5.71 22.57 -7.59
CA ASN A 86 6.13 21.55 -8.54
C ASN A 86 5.08 20.45 -8.75
N ALA A 87 3.90 20.57 -8.12
CA ALA A 87 2.82 19.62 -8.26
C ALA A 87 2.09 19.79 -9.61
N ASP A 88 1.82 18.67 -10.29
CA ASP A 88 1.11 18.66 -11.57
C ASP A 88 0.21 17.43 -11.63
N THR A 89 -1.06 17.62 -11.97
CA THR A 89 -2.04 16.54 -12.06
C THR A 89 -1.73 15.55 -13.18
N LYS A 90 -0.94 15.93 -14.20
CA LYS A 90 -0.47 14.99 -15.23
C LYS A 90 0.34 13.84 -14.66
N ASN A 91 1.04 14.07 -13.53
CA ASN A 91 1.88 13.08 -12.87
C ASN A 91 1.04 11.90 -12.36
N ILE A 92 -0.27 12.11 -12.12
CA ILE A 92 -1.22 11.04 -11.77
C ILE A 92 -1.30 10.04 -12.92
N LEU A 93 -1.51 10.52 -14.16
CA LEU A 93 -1.58 9.63 -15.32
C LEU A 93 -0.24 8.93 -15.58
N GLU A 94 0.88 9.64 -15.41
CA GLU A 94 2.22 9.07 -15.58
C GLU A 94 2.48 7.92 -14.59
N ILE A 95 2.17 8.10 -13.30
CA ILE A 95 2.40 7.05 -12.30
C ILE A 95 1.46 5.87 -12.49
N LEU A 96 0.19 6.11 -12.85
CA LEU A 96 -0.77 5.05 -13.14
C LEU A 96 -0.31 4.19 -14.32
N ASN A 97 0.18 4.82 -15.40
CA ASN A 97 0.73 4.11 -16.54
C ASN A 97 1.98 3.30 -16.16
N LYS A 98 2.88 3.88 -15.35
CA LYS A 98 4.09 3.20 -14.88
C LYS A 98 3.78 1.98 -14.02
N GLN A 99 2.68 2.02 -13.26
CA GLN A 99 2.25 0.97 -12.34
C GLN A 99 1.20 0.03 -12.93
N ALA A 100 0.75 0.24 -14.18
CA ALA A 100 -0.40 -0.43 -14.76
C ALA A 100 -0.36 -1.97 -14.62
N SER A 101 0.81 -2.58 -14.84
CA SER A 101 1.01 -4.04 -14.78
C SER A 101 0.89 -4.65 -13.38
N ILE A 102 1.02 -3.84 -12.32
CA ILE A 102 0.96 -4.29 -10.93
C ILE A 102 -0.13 -3.56 -10.13
N SER A 103 -0.93 -2.72 -10.79
CA SER A 103 -1.86 -1.80 -10.13
C SER A 103 -2.89 -2.49 -9.23
N SER A 104 -3.31 -3.71 -9.56
CA SER A 104 -4.19 -4.56 -8.73
C SER A 104 -3.53 -5.06 -7.44
N HIS A 105 -2.19 -5.06 -7.38
CA HIS A 105 -1.40 -5.44 -6.21
C HIS A 105 -0.96 -4.23 -5.38
N LEU A 106 -1.38 -3.02 -5.72
CA LEU A 106 -0.99 -1.82 -4.98
C LEU A 106 -2.11 -1.38 -4.04
N LEU A 107 -1.79 -1.35 -2.74
CA LEU A 107 -2.64 -0.81 -1.70
C LEU A 107 -2.54 0.72 -1.72
N ASN A 108 -3.57 1.37 -2.24
CA ASN A 108 -3.66 2.83 -2.28
C ASN A 108 -4.06 3.37 -0.90
N PHE A 109 -3.47 4.48 -0.50
CA PHE A 109 -3.79 5.15 0.76
C PHE A 109 -3.42 6.62 0.66
N LEU A 110 -3.99 7.44 1.54
CA LEU A 110 -3.66 8.86 1.64
C LEU A 110 -3.00 9.23 2.98
N GLU A 111 -3.13 8.38 3.99
CA GLU A 111 -2.44 8.52 5.28
C GLU A 111 -2.40 7.16 5.98
N ASN A 112 -1.50 7.04 6.95
CA ASN A 112 -1.38 5.91 7.85
C ASN A 112 -0.68 6.40 9.15
N HIS A 113 -0.19 5.49 9.99
CA HIS A 113 0.46 5.85 11.24
C HIS A 113 1.86 6.48 11.09
N ASP A 114 2.52 6.31 9.94
CA ASP A 114 3.84 6.88 9.64
C ASP A 114 3.76 8.19 8.84
N GLU A 115 2.57 8.55 8.34
CA GLU A 115 2.34 9.74 7.53
C GLU A 115 1.54 10.81 8.28
N GLN A 116 1.67 12.06 7.82
CA GLN A 116 0.88 13.17 8.36
C GLN A 116 -0.61 12.99 8.01
N ARG A 117 -1.49 13.41 8.91
CA ARG A 117 -2.93 13.46 8.65
C ARG A 117 -3.24 14.47 7.54
N ILE A 118 -4.15 14.17 6.63
CA ILE A 118 -4.53 15.03 5.49
C ILE A 118 -4.98 16.41 5.97
N ALA A 119 -5.86 16.46 6.98
CA ALA A 119 -6.35 17.72 7.54
C ALA A 119 -5.27 18.54 8.28
N SER A 120 -4.07 17.98 8.51
CA SER A 120 -3.00 18.72 9.18
C SER A 120 -2.41 19.80 8.29
N THR A 121 -1.95 20.90 8.91
CA THR A 121 -1.28 22.01 8.22
C THR A 121 0.02 21.62 7.50
N GLN A 122 0.64 20.51 7.89
CA GLN A 122 1.83 19.95 7.27
C GLN A 122 1.49 19.14 6.01
N PHE A 123 0.20 18.87 5.79
CA PHE A 123 -0.33 18.18 4.63
C PHE A 123 -1.32 19.09 3.88
N ALA A 124 -2.62 18.75 3.77
CA ALA A 124 -3.57 19.55 3.00
C ALA A 124 -4.19 20.72 3.78
N GLY A 125 -4.11 20.71 5.11
CA GLY A 125 -4.65 21.75 5.99
C GLY A 125 -6.19 21.79 6.11
N ASP A 126 -6.89 21.05 5.26
CA ASP A 126 -8.34 20.89 5.26
C ASP A 126 -8.69 19.49 4.72
N ALA A 127 -9.55 18.77 5.43
CA ALA A 127 -10.00 17.43 5.04
C ALA A 127 -10.75 17.43 3.70
N TYR A 128 -11.41 18.54 3.34
CA TYR A 128 -12.15 18.70 2.10
C TYR A 128 -11.31 18.35 0.86
N TRP A 129 -10.04 18.75 0.86
CA TRP A 129 -9.13 18.44 -0.25
C TRP A 129 -8.83 16.94 -0.38
N GLY A 130 -8.86 16.22 0.75
CA GLY A 130 -8.68 14.78 0.81
C GLY A 130 -9.75 13.98 0.07
N GLU A 131 -10.97 14.51 -0.05
CA GLU A 131 -12.09 13.82 -0.72
C GLU A 131 -11.79 13.53 -2.20
N ALA A 132 -11.29 14.54 -2.93
CA ALA A 132 -10.95 14.38 -4.34
C ALA A 132 -9.80 13.39 -4.54
N ALA A 133 -8.76 13.47 -3.70
CA ALA A 133 -7.65 12.52 -3.73
C ALA A 133 -8.09 11.10 -3.36
N MET A 134 -9.05 10.95 -2.45
CA MET A 134 -9.60 9.64 -2.08
C MET A 134 -10.41 9.06 -3.25
N GLY A 135 -11.16 9.90 -3.96
CA GLY A 135 -11.82 9.52 -5.21
C GLY A 135 -10.82 8.94 -6.22
N VAL A 136 -9.67 9.59 -6.43
CA VAL A 136 -8.60 9.06 -7.30
C VAL A 136 -8.04 7.75 -6.75
N ALA A 137 -7.62 7.71 -5.48
CA ALA A 137 -7.03 6.53 -4.86
C ALA A 137 -7.96 5.30 -4.88
N ALA A 138 -9.28 5.51 -4.79
CA ALA A 138 -10.28 4.45 -4.75
C ALA A 138 -10.82 4.00 -6.10
N THR A 139 -10.65 4.80 -7.15
CA THR A 139 -11.30 4.53 -8.45
C THR A 139 -10.35 4.48 -9.63
N ALA A 140 -9.11 4.98 -9.50
CA ALA A 140 -8.16 5.01 -10.61
C ALA A 140 -7.50 3.65 -10.90
N THR A 141 -7.52 2.72 -9.94
CA THR A 141 -7.00 1.36 -10.12
C THR A 141 -7.96 0.32 -9.54
N THR A 142 -7.69 -0.96 -9.78
CA THR A 142 -8.41 -2.09 -9.18
C THR A 142 -7.77 -2.58 -7.88
N GLY A 143 -6.75 -1.88 -7.39
CA GLY A 143 -6.09 -2.19 -6.13
C GLY A 143 -6.95 -1.80 -4.92
N PRO A 144 -6.72 -2.43 -3.76
CA PRO A 144 -7.45 -2.09 -2.53
C PRO A 144 -7.09 -0.68 -2.04
N VAL A 145 -7.95 -0.14 -1.19
CA VAL A 145 -7.74 1.14 -0.51
C VAL A 145 -7.64 0.90 0.99
N LEU A 146 -6.67 1.55 1.62
CA LEU A 146 -6.59 1.68 3.07
C LEU A 146 -7.14 3.03 3.51
N ILE A 147 -8.10 2.99 4.42
CA ILE A 147 -8.61 4.14 5.17
C ILE A 147 -8.02 4.05 6.56
N TYR A 148 -7.33 5.11 7.00
CA TYR A 148 -6.77 5.15 8.33
C TYR A 148 -7.84 5.57 9.35
N PHE A 149 -7.80 5.01 10.55
CA PHE A 149 -8.83 5.26 11.57
C PHE A 149 -9.04 6.76 11.82
N GLY A 150 -10.28 7.23 11.66
CA GLY A 150 -10.69 8.61 11.87
C GLY A 150 -10.48 9.54 10.67
N GLN A 151 -9.86 9.06 9.59
CA GLN A 151 -9.66 9.82 8.36
C GLN A 151 -11.00 10.23 7.72
N GLU A 152 -12.03 9.41 7.88
CA GLU A 152 -13.37 9.65 7.37
C GLU A 152 -14.15 10.74 8.14
N LEU A 153 -13.62 11.20 9.28
CA LEU A 153 -14.30 12.16 10.17
C LEU A 153 -13.73 13.58 10.10
N GLY A 154 -12.65 13.80 9.34
CA GLY A 154 -11.99 15.10 9.18
C GLY A 154 -10.57 15.12 9.69
#